data_AF-X0UQR7-F1
#
_entry.id   AF-X0UQR7-F1
#
_cell.length_a   1.000
_cell.length_b   1.000
_cell.length_c   1.000
_cell.angle_alpha   90.00
_cell.angle_beta   90.00
_cell.angle_gamma   90.00
#
_symmetry.space_group_name_H-M   'P 1'
#
loop_
_entity.id
_entity.type
_entity.pdbx_description
1 polymer ?
#
loop_
_entity_poly.entity_id
_entity_poly.type
_entity_poly.pdbx_seq_one_letter_code
_entity_poly.pdbx_strand_id
1 'polypeptide(L)'
;MLSQDQIEKNIKWLRENGSAPVRYLTYLHLLGASPGSGEMRELWERVEECPSSREIFAKQRDDGSWLSGGPWASKPSYVPKSGHTPVSPKYVTTSWILSILGDMGYDVRDERVRRACEYNLAYQWPNGVLAEKRDPPEEMGSDPDPRNVPCRMSAQLTGLAKVGMGRDPRLRVSFELLKRWARGDGGWVHEGHRDGTSAPYKIWDRSCPWSTYFATTSLFYSGDPSDEEAYR
;
A
#
# COMPACT_ATOMS: atom_id res chain seq x y z
N MET A 1 25.00 -0.73 18.08
CA MET A 1 25.18 0.03 16.83
C MET A 1 26.16 -0.74 15.96
N LEU A 2 25.95 -0.84 14.65
CA LEU A 2 26.85 -1.60 13.75
C LEU A 2 28.16 -0.82 13.52
N SER A 3 29.28 -1.52 13.35
CA SER A 3 30.56 -0.90 12.94
C SER A 3 30.55 -0.57 11.44
N GLN A 4 31.46 0.29 10.99
CA GLN A 4 31.62 0.61 9.57
C GLN A 4 31.92 -0.65 8.74
N ASP A 5 32.86 -1.50 9.18
CA ASP A 5 33.16 -2.78 8.52
C ASP A 5 31.93 -3.69 8.41
N GLN A 6 31.06 -3.71 9.42
CA GLN A 6 29.81 -4.48 9.38
C GLN A 6 28.83 -3.89 8.36
N ILE A 7 28.71 -2.57 8.29
CA ILE A 7 27.86 -1.87 7.30
C ILE A 7 28.37 -2.17 5.88
N GLU A 8 29.66 -2.01 5.62
CA GLU A 8 30.26 -2.26 4.32
C GLU A 8 30.08 -3.72 3.89
N LYS A 9 30.29 -4.67 4.80
CA LYS A 9 30.06 -6.09 4.55
C LYS A 9 28.60 -6.39 4.20
N ASN A 10 27.65 -5.77 4.90
CA ASN A 10 26.22 -5.95 4.63
C ASN A 10 25.82 -5.33 3.28
N ILE A 11 26.29 -4.13 2.96
CA ILE A 11 26.03 -3.48 1.66
C ILE A 11 26.62 -4.31 0.53
N LYS A 12 27.86 -4.81 0.68
CA LYS A 12 28.48 -5.71 -0.29
C LYS A 12 27.63 -6.96 -0.52
N TRP A 13 27.17 -7.59 0.56
CA TRP A 13 26.31 -8.77 0.47
C TRP A 13 25.01 -8.49 -0.30
N LEU A 14 24.33 -7.36 -0.02
CA LEU A 14 23.11 -6.96 -0.72
C LEU A 14 23.34 -6.76 -2.23
N ARG A 15 24.46 -6.14 -2.61
CA ARG A 15 24.81 -5.93 -4.03
C ARG A 15 25.09 -7.23 -4.77
N GLU A 16 25.77 -8.17 -4.12
CA GLU A 16 26.19 -9.44 -4.73
C GLU A 16 25.06 -10.47 -4.77
N ASN A 17 24.22 -10.51 -3.74
CA ASN A 17 23.25 -11.59 -3.50
C ASN A 17 21.79 -11.15 -3.56
N GLY A 18 21.50 -9.85 -3.51
CA GLY A 18 20.14 -9.33 -3.58
C GLY A 18 19.44 -9.69 -4.89
N SER A 19 18.11 -9.68 -4.89
CA SER A 19 17.33 -9.70 -6.14
C SER A 19 17.55 -8.39 -6.92
N ALA A 20 17.13 -8.34 -8.19
CA ALA A 20 17.30 -7.13 -9.01
C ALA A 20 16.73 -5.85 -8.33
N PRO A 21 15.50 -5.85 -7.76
CA PRO A 21 15.01 -4.71 -7.01
C PRO A 21 15.86 -4.34 -5.80
N VAL A 22 16.29 -5.34 -5.01
CA VAL A 22 17.14 -5.11 -3.83
C VAL A 22 18.47 -4.48 -4.21
N ARG A 23 19.09 -4.92 -5.31
CA ARG A 23 20.33 -4.30 -5.81
C ARG A 23 20.09 -2.86 -6.23
N TYR A 24 19.07 -2.60 -7.07
CA TYR A 24 18.72 -1.26 -7.50
C TYR A 24 18.50 -0.31 -6.30
N LEU A 25 17.68 -0.72 -5.33
CA LEU A 25 17.38 0.06 -4.14
C LEU A 25 18.58 0.24 -3.21
N THR A 26 19.49 -0.74 -3.16
CA THR A 26 20.76 -0.62 -2.41
C THR A 26 21.61 0.50 -2.99
N TYR A 27 21.76 0.55 -4.31
CA TYR A 27 22.49 1.63 -4.97
C TYR A 27 21.82 2.99 -4.79
N LEU A 28 20.49 3.03 -4.94
CA LEU A 28 19.72 4.27 -4.81
C LEU A 28 19.78 4.84 -3.39
N HIS A 29 19.45 4.04 -2.38
CA HIS A 29 19.21 4.54 -1.03
C HIS A 29 20.39 4.41 -0.08
N LEU A 30 21.23 3.39 -0.23
CA LEU A 30 22.37 3.17 0.67
C LEU A 30 23.67 3.77 0.12
N LEU A 31 23.85 3.75 -1.20
CA LEU A 31 25.04 4.31 -1.87
C LEU A 31 24.81 5.72 -2.45
N GLY A 32 23.58 6.22 -2.44
CA GLY A 32 23.25 7.56 -2.93
C GLY A 32 23.49 7.73 -4.44
N ALA A 33 23.38 6.66 -5.22
CA ALA A 33 23.59 6.71 -6.66
C ALA A 33 22.52 7.60 -7.33
N SER A 34 22.95 8.43 -8.29
CA SER A 34 22.04 9.30 -9.03
C SER A 34 21.10 8.47 -9.93
N PRO A 35 19.77 8.56 -9.78
CA PRO A 35 18.81 7.76 -10.57
C PRO A 35 18.95 7.91 -12.09
N GLY A 36 19.49 9.05 -12.55
CA GLY A 36 19.66 9.34 -13.97
C GLY A 36 20.96 8.80 -14.58
N SER A 37 21.85 8.19 -13.79
CA SER A 37 23.14 7.66 -14.27
C SER A 37 22.95 6.44 -15.18
N GLY A 38 23.95 6.14 -16.02
CA GLY A 38 23.94 4.94 -16.86
C GLY A 38 23.84 3.65 -16.04
N GLU A 39 24.61 3.55 -14.96
CA GLU A 39 24.56 2.39 -14.03
C GLU A 39 23.16 2.20 -13.44
N MET A 40 22.49 3.28 -13.02
CA MET A 40 21.14 3.18 -12.46
C MET A 40 20.09 2.77 -13.49
N ARG A 41 20.25 3.18 -14.76
CA ARG A 41 19.38 2.71 -15.86
C ARG A 41 19.56 1.22 -16.12
N GLU A 42 20.80 0.73 -16.18
CA GLU A 42 21.08 -0.70 -16.36
C GLU A 42 20.54 -1.53 -15.18
N LEU A 43 20.68 -1.05 -13.94
CA LEU A 43 20.10 -1.70 -12.78
C LEU A 43 18.57 -1.71 -12.84
N TRP A 44 17.95 -0.61 -13.28
CA TRP A 44 16.50 -0.52 -13.44
C TRP A 44 15.98 -1.45 -14.55
N GLU A 45 16.65 -1.51 -15.70
CA GLU A 45 16.30 -2.45 -16.78
C GLU A 45 16.27 -3.90 -16.26
N ARG A 46 17.24 -4.28 -15.40
CA ARG A 46 17.22 -5.61 -14.75
C ARG A 46 16.05 -5.80 -13.80
N VAL A 47 15.58 -4.75 -13.13
CA VAL A 47 14.34 -4.79 -12.33
C VAL A 47 13.15 -5.05 -13.22
N GLU A 48 13.03 -4.33 -14.33
CA GLU A 48 11.92 -4.48 -15.28
C GLU A 48 11.88 -5.86 -15.94
N GLU A 49 13.05 -6.41 -16.26
CA GLU A 49 13.18 -7.69 -16.94
C GLU A 49 13.16 -8.91 -16.01
N CYS A 50 13.26 -8.72 -14.69
CA CYS A 50 13.30 -9.85 -13.77
C CYS A 50 11.99 -10.67 -13.83
N PRO A 51 12.04 -12.00 -13.57
CA PRO A 51 10.87 -12.86 -13.68
C PRO A 51 9.66 -12.36 -12.88
N SER A 52 9.87 -11.83 -11.68
CA SER A 52 8.79 -11.31 -10.83
C SER A 52 8.08 -10.10 -11.44
N SER A 53 8.82 -9.12 -11.97
CA SER A 53 8.24 -7.96 -12.66
C SER A 53 7.44 -8.39 -13.88
N ARG A 54 8.04 -9.23 -14.73
CA ARG A 54 7.37 -9.74 -15.94
C ARG A 54 6.08 -10.48 -15.59
N GLU A 55 6.11 -11.30 -14.54
CA GLU A 55 4.93 -12.03 -14.10
C GLU A 55 3.83 -11.11 -13.56
N ILE A 56 4.17 -10.16 -12.69
CA ILE A 56 3.20 -9.21 -12.13
C ILE A 56 2.51 -8.46 -13.26
N PHE A 57 3.28 -7.84 -14.17
CA PHE A 57 2.67 -7.03 -15.24
C PHE A 57 1.95 -7.85 -16.30
N ALA A 58 2.34 -9.10 -16.57
CA ALA A 58 1.60 -9.99 -17.46
C ALA A 58 0.18 -10.32 -16.95
N LYS A 59 -0.09 -10.11 -15.66
CA LYS A 59 -1.41 -10.33 -15.02
C LYS A 59 -2.21 -9.04 -14.86
N GLN A 60 -1.65 -7.89 -15.22
CA GLN A 60 -2.38 -6.63 -15.17
C GLN A 60 -3.48 -6.64 -16.23
N ARG A 61 -4.68 -6.22 -15.85
CA ARG A 61 -5.82 -6.05 -16.75
C ARG A 61 -5.75 -4.69 -17.45
N ASP A 62 -6.51 -4.54 -18.54
CA ASP A 62 -6.54 -3.30 -19.32
C ASP A 62 -6.97 -2.07 -18.49
N ASP A 63 -7.84 -2.27 -17.49
CA ASP A 63 -8.27 -1.23 -16.55
C ASP A 63 -7.24 -0.91 -15.45
N GLY A 64 -6.04 -1.51 -15.52
CA GLY A 64 -4.95 -1.32 -14.56
C GLY A 64 -5.01 -2.23 -13.34
N SER A 65 -6.07 -3.03 -13.19
CA SER A 65 -6.27 -3.84 -11.98
C SER A 65 -5.51 -5.17 -11.98
N TRP A 66 -5.28 -5.69 -10.78
CA TRP A 66 -4.95 -7.10 -10.53
C TRP A 66 -6.05 -7.73 -9.69
N LEU A 67 -6.52 -8.89 -10.12
CA LEU A 67 -7.54 -9.68 -9.41
C LEU A 67 -7.03 -11.08 -9.04
N SER A 68 -5.85 -11.46 -9.51
CA SER A 68 -5.23 -12.75 -9.22
C SER A 68 -3.73 -12.59 -9.06
N GLY A 69 -3.15 -13.45 -8.22
CA GLY A 69 -1.72 -13.47 -7.96
C GLY A 69 -0.97 -14.44 -8.87
N GLY A 70 0.34 -14.53 -8.67
CA GLY A 70 1.18 -15.58 -9.24
C GLY A 70 1.21 -16.86 -8.41
N PRO A 71 2.03 -17.86 -8.79
CA PRO A 71 2.32 -19.04 -7.96
C PRO A 71 2.86 -18.70 -6.57
N TRP A 72 3.37 -17.48 -6.39
CA TRP A 72 3.82 -16.94 -5.11
C TRP A 72 2.66 -16.51 -4.20
N ALA A 73 1.44 -16.35 -4.74
CA ALA A 73 0.30 -15.97 -3.94
C ALA A 73 -0.13 -17.14 -3.06
N SER A 74 -0.24 -16.86 -1.76
CA SER A 74 -0.93 -17.76 -0.84
C SER A 74 -2.36 -18.02 -1.35
N LYS A 75 -2.94 -19.18 -0.99
CA LYS A 75 -4.35 -19.46 -1.25
C LYS A 75 -5.18 -18.22 -0.86
N PRO A 76 -6.12 -17.77 -1.70
CA PRO A 76 -6.90 -16.57 -1.40
C PRO A 76 -7.48 -16.67 0.00
N SER A 77 -7.16 -15.71 0.86
CA SER A 77 -7.65 -15.68 2.24
C SER A 77 -9.18 -15.73 2.28
N TYR A 78 -9.83 -15.04 1.34
CA TYR A 78 -11.26 -15.08 1.07
C TYR A 78 -11.57 -14.29 -0.22
N VAL A 79 -12.47 -14.79 -1.07
CA VAL A 79 -13.08 -14.01 -2.18
C VAL A 79 -14.48 -13.57 -1.74
N PRO A 80 -14.77 -12.27 -1.63
CA PRO A 80 -16.12 -11.78 -1.40
C PRO A 80 -17.16 -12.39 -2.35
N LYS A 81 -18.40 -12.57 -1.88
CA LYS A 81 -19.52 -12.99 -2.75
C LYS A 81 -19.71 -12.05 -3.94
N SER A 82 -19.36 -10.77 -3.79
CA SER A 82 -19.37 -9.75 -4.84
C SER A 82 -18.18 -9.81 -5.79
N GLY A 83 -17.32 -10.83 -5.68
CA GLY A 83 -16.12 -10.97 -6.50
C GLY A 83 -14.90 -10.27 -5.87
N HIS A 84 -14.14 -9.54 -6.70
CA HIS A 84 -12.88 -8.91 -6.30
C HIS A 84 -13.08 -7.42 -6.01
N THR A 85 -12.31 -6.91 -5.06
CA THR A 85 -12.25 -5.48 -4.67
C THR A 85 -10.78 -5.04 -4.76
N PRO A 86 -10.46 -3.74 -4.64
CA PRO A 86 -9.06 -3.29 -4.65
C PRO A 86 -8.16 -3.95 -3.60
N VAL A 87 -8.75 -4.49 -2.51
CA VAL A 87 -8.03 -5.06 -1.36
C VAL A 87 -8.39 -6.53 -1.05
N SER A 88 -9.34 -7.12 -1.79
CA SER A 88 -9.88 -8.44 -1.49
C SER A 88 -10.07 -9.28 -2.77
N PRO A 89 -9.47 -10.47 -2.88
CA PRO A 89 -8.70 -11.19 -1.87
C PRO A 89 -7.38 -10.52 -1.49
N LYS A 90 -6.95 -10.72 -0.24
CA LYS A 90 -5.70 -10.16 0.27
C LYS A 90 -4.51 -10.64 -0.54
N TYR A 91 -3.50 -9.79 -0.66
CA TYR A 91 -2.17 -10.06 -1.25
C TYR A 91 -2.11 -10.20 -2.78
N VAL A 92 -3.26 -10.31 -3.44
CA VAL A 92 -3.33 -10.55 -4.90
C VAL A 92 -4.05 -9.46 -5.68
N THR A 93 -4.70 -8.53 -4.96
CA THR A 93 -5.48 -7.46 -5.56
C THR A 93 -4.70 -6.16 -5.63
N THR A 94 -5.16 -5.23 -6.48
CA THR A 94 -4.42 -4.04 -6.92
C THR A 94 -3.70 -3.28 -5.80
N SER A 95 -4.32 -3.04 -4.64
CA SER A 95 -3.68 -2.31 -3.53
C SER A 95 -2.44 -3.03 -2.97
N TRP A 96 -2.50 -4.35 -2.90
CA TRP A 96 -1.39 -5.18 -2.41
C TRP A 96 -0.28 -5.26 -3.45
N ILE A 97 -0.64 -5.38 -4.73
CA ILE A 97 0.33 -5.38 -5.82
C ILE A 97 1.04 -4.03 -5.91
N LEU A 98 0.34 -2.90 -5.75
CA LEU A 98 0.95 -1.58 -5.67
C LEU A 98 1.97 -1.49 -4.53
N SER A 99 1.65 -2.05 -3.35
CA SER A 99 2.60 -2.08 -2.23
C SER A 99 3.87 -2.87 -2.56
N ILE A 100 3.73 -4.02 -3.24
CA ILE A 100 4.85 -4.85 -3.71
C ILE A 100 5.67 -4.12 -4.77
N LEU A 101 5.01 -3.48 -5.74
CA LEU A 101 5.68 -2.72 -6.79
C LEU A 101 6.47 -1.53 -6.21
N GLY A 102 5.92 -0.82 -5.23
CA GLY A 102 6.65 0.20 -4.48
C GLY A 102 7.87 -0.36 -3.74
N ASP A 103 7.75 -1.54 -3.10
CA ASP A 103 8.90 -2.25 -2.50
C ASP A 103 9.94 -2.71 -3.53
N MET A 104 9.54 -2.82 -4.79
CA MET A 104 10.45 -3.14 -5.91
C MET A 104 11.06 -1.88 -6.55
N GLY A 105 10.69 -0.68 -6.10
CA GLY A 105 11.18 0.60 -6.62
C GLY A 105 10.38 1.21 -7.77
N TYR A 106 9.24 0.61 -8.14
CA TYR A 106 8.34 1.23 -9.11
C TYR A 106 7.57 2.40 -8.50
N ASP A 107 7.24 3.38 -9.34
CA ASP A 107 6.38 4.48 -8.96
C ASP A 107 5.42 4.89 -10.09
N VAL A 108 4.60 5.90 -9.80
CA VAL A 108 3.55 6.43 -10.68
C VAL A 108 4.06 6.97 -12.03
N ARG A 109 5.37 7.16 -12.22
CA ARG A 109 5.94 7.55 -13.52
C ARG A 109 5.85 6.39 -14.53
N ASP A 110 5.77 5.15 -14.05
CA ASP A 110 5.44 3.99 -14.89
C ASP A 110 3.95 4.00 -15.21
N GLU A 111 3.62 4.06 -16.50
CA GLU A 111 2.24 4.11 -17.01
C GLU A 111 1.38 2.94 -16.53
N ARG A 112 1.97 1.74 -16.34
CA ARG A 112 1.26 0.57 -15.80
C ARG A 112 0.86 0.80 -14.35
N VAL A 113 1.76 1.37 -13.55
CA VAL A 113 1.52 1.71 -12.14
C VAL A 113 0.50 2.84 -12.03
N ARG A 114 0.61 3.85 -12.90
CA ARG A 114 -0.34 4.97 -12.96
C ARG A 114 -1.77 4.47 -13.19
N ARG A 115 -2.00 3.58 -14.16
CA ARG A 115 -3.34 2.98 -14.39
C ARG A 115 -3.87 2.26 -13.16
N ALA A 116 -3.01 1.54 -12.44
CA ALA A 116 -3.40 0.85 -11.21
C ALA A 116 -3.75 1.82 -10.07
N CYS A 117 -3.08 2.97 -10.01
CA CYS A 117 -3.44 4.05 -9.07
C CYS A 117 -4.82 4.61 -9.41
N GLU A 118 -5.08 4.92 -10.68
CA GLU A 118 -6.39 5.41 -11.14
C GLU A 118 -7.51 4.38 -10.89
N TYR A 119 -7.24 3.08 -11.04
CA TYR A 119 -8.18 2.03 -10.67
C TYR A 119 -8.58 2.10 -9.18
N ASN A 120 -7.62 2.32 -8.27
CA ASN A 120 -7.92 2.45 -6.84
C ASN A 120 -8.69 3.74 -6.52
N LEU A 121 -8.30 4.85 -7.15
CA LEU A 121 -8.98 6.14 -6.96
C LEU A 121 -10.44 6.12 -7.42
N ALA A 122 -10.80 5.24 -8.37
CA ALA A 122 -12.20 5.02 -8.74
C ALA A 122 -13.08 4.43 -7.62
N TYR A 123 -12.49 4.03 -6.49
CA TYR A 123 -13.19 3.59 -5.28
C TYR A 123 -13.20 4.65 -4.17
N GLN A 124 -12.68 5.85 -4.43
CA GLN A 124 -12.73 6.95 -3.48
C GLN A 124 -14.11 7.62 -3.52
N TRP A 125 -14.78 7.68 -2.37
CA TRP A 125 -16.01 8.44 -2.20
C TRP A 125 -15.73 9.92 -1.88
N PRO A 126 -16.69 10.84 -2.07
CA PRO A 126 -16.49 12.28 -1.82
C PRO A 126 -16.02 12.64 -0.41
N ASN A 127 -16.36 11.83 0.60
CA ASN A 127 -15.93 12.04 1.99
C ASN A 127 -14.51 11.49 2.28
N GLY A 128 -13.81 10.96 1.27
CA GLY A 128 -12.46 10.44 1.36
C GLY A 128 -12.35 8.95 1.71
N VAL A 129 -13.46 8.24 1.91
CA VAL A 129 -13.39 6.79 2.08
C VAL A 129 -12.88 6.14 0.79
N LEU A 130 -11.77 5.40 0.87
CA LEU A 130 -11.43 4.43 -0.18
C LEU A 130 -12.19 3.13 0.13
N ALA A 131 -13.26 2.91 -0.61
CA ALA A 131 -14.22 1.85 -0.38
C ALA A 131 -13.83 0.53 -1.06
N GLU A 132 -14.59 -0.53 -0.79
CA GLU A 132 -14.50 -1.80 -1.51
C GLU A 132 -15.55 -1.93 -2.64
N LYS A 133 -16.46 -0.96 -2.74
CA LYS A 133 -17.46 -0.81 -3.81
C LYS A 133 -17.33 0.59 -4.41
N ARG A 134 -17.51 0.70 -5.73
CA ARG A 134 -17.42 1.99 -6.43
C ARG A 134 -18.59 2.89 -6.06
N ASP A 135 -19.79 2.35 -6.15
CA ASP A 135 -20.99 3.11 -5.83
C ASP A 135 -21.03 3.40 -4.32
N PRO A 136 -21.18 4.69 -3.92
CA PRO A 136 -21.55 5.01 -2.56
C PRO A 136 -22.93 4.36 -2.28
N PRO A 137 -23.28 4.06 -1.01
CA PRO A 137 -24.60 3.55 -0.67
C PRO A 137 -25.67 4.41 -1.34
N GLU A 138 -26.65 3.76 -2.00
CA GLU A 138 -27.75 4.46 -2.67
C GLU A 138 -28.41 5.41 -1.66
N GLU A 139 -28.42 6.70 -1.99
CA GLU A 139 -28.73 7.85 -1.11
C GLU A 139 -27.60 8.24 -0.15
N MET A 140 -26.94 9.40 -0.35
CA MET A 140 -26.09 9.95 0.71
C MET A 140 -26.12 11.47 0.76
N GLY A 141 -27.01 12.00 1.59
CA GLY A 141 -26.61 13.04 2.53
C GLY A 141 -25.41 12.48 3.32
N SER A 142 -24.21 12.84 2.87
CA SER A 142 -22.97 12.17 3.25
C SER A 142 -22.74 12.26 4.75
N ASP A 143 -22.54 11.13 5.43
CA ASP A 143 -22.10 11.15 6.82
C ASP A 143 -20.69 11.76 6.89
N PRO A 144 -20.50 12.89 7.60
CA PRO A 144 -19.17 13.45 7.83
C PRO A 144 -18.29 12.52 8.68
N ASP A 145 -18.87 11.57 9.40
CA ASP A 145 -18.19 10.58 10.25
C ASP A 145 -18.57 9.13 9.87
N PRO A 146 -18.17 8.68 8.66
CA PRO A 146 -18.55 7.36 8.18
C PRO A 146 -17.95 6.27 9.06
N ARG A 147 -18.72 5.18 9.21
CA ARG A 147 -18.29 3.99 9.96
C ARG A 147 -16.89 3.55 9.56
N ASN A 148 -15.98 3.42 10.53
CA ASN A 148 -14.57 3.29 10.22
C ASN A 148 -14.18 1.87 9.77
N VAL A 149 -13.37 1.78 8.71
CA VAL A 149 -12.79 0.52 8.19
C VAL A 149 -11.29 0.64 7.97
N PRO A 150 -10.52 1.10 8.99
CA PRO A 150 -9.16 1.60 8.83
C PRO A 150 -8.21 0.56 8.21
N CYS A 151 -8.34 -0.72 8.55
CA CYS A 151 -7.45 -1.76 8.00
C CYS A 151 -7.59 -1.95 6.48
N ARG A 152 -8.79 -1.74 5.93
CA ARG A 152 -9.05 -1.84 4.48
C ARG A 152 -8.57 -0.59 3.76
N MET A 153 -8.98 0.58 4.26
CA MET A 153 -8.60 1.88 3.68
C MET A 153 -7.08 2.09 3.70
N SER A 154 -6.43 1.73 4.81
CA SER A 154 -4.97 1.88 4.97
C SER A 154 -4.17 0.98 4.04
N ALA A 155 -4.70 -0.18 3.65
CA ALA A 155 -4.04 -1.03 2.64
C ALA A 155 -4.04 -0.35 1.25
N GLN A 156 -5.14 0.32 0.89
CA GLN A 156 -5.23 1.12 -0.34
C GLN A 156 -4.26 2.30 -0.29
N LEU A 157 -4.32 3.08 0.80
CA LEU A 157 -3.44 4.24 1.01
C LEU A 157 -1.97 3.85 1.00
N THR A 158 -1.58 2.77 1.68
CA THR A 158 -0.20 2.27 1.68
C THR A 158 0.24 1.92 0.27
N GLY A 159 -0.58 1.18 -0.49
CA GLY A 159 -0.24 0.80 -1.86
C GLY A 159 -0.02 2.01 -2.76
N LEU A 160 -0.95 2.97 -2.74
CA LEU A 160 -0.85 4.22 -3.49
C LEU A 160 0.38 5.03 -3.05
N ALA A 161 0.59 5.20 -1.74
CA ALA A 161 1.65 6.04 -1.20
C ALA A 161 3.05 5.51 -1.54
N LYS A 162 3.26 4.18 -1.45
CA LYS A 162 4.55 3.53 -1.75
C LYS A 162 4.97 3.66 -3.21
N VAL A 163 4.03 3.89 -4.13
CA VAL A 163 4.33 4.16 -5.55
C VAL A 163 4.34 5.65 -5.88
N GLY A 164 4.49 6.52 -4.88
CA GLY A 164 4.68 7.96 -5.08
C GLY A 164 3.39 8.80 -5.06
N MET A 165 2.23 8.21 -4.75
CA MET A 165 0.98 8.98 -4.63
C MET A 165 0.77 9.60 -3.24
N GLY A 166 1.70 9.43 -2.29
CA GLY A 166 1.49 9.85 -0.89
C GLY A 166 1.13 11.33 -0.73
N ARG A 167 1.64 12.17 -1.64
CA ARG A 167 1.38 13.62 -1.72
C ARG A 167 0.39 14.03 -2.79
N ASP A 168 -0.28 13.08 -3.45
CA ASP A 168 -1.31 13.39 -4.44
C ASP A 168 -2.45 14.18 -3.76
N PRO A 169 -2.81 15.38 -4.25
CA PRO A 169 -3.83 16.21 -3.63
C PRO A 169 -5.18 15.51 -3.46
N ARG A 170 -5.51 14.54 -4.32
CA ARG A 170 -6.75 13.76 -4.26
C ARG A 170 -6.81 12.87 -3.03
N LEU A 171 -5.67 12.44 -2.49
CA LEU A 171 -5.62 11.57 -1.30
C LEU A 171 -5.63 12.32 0.03
N ARG A 172 -5.49 13.65 0.01
CA ARG A 172 -5.47 14.46 1.24
C ARG A 172 -6.69 14.19 2.12
N VAL A 173 -7.89 14.17 1.54
CA VAL A 173 -9.13 13.92 2.28
C VAL A 173 -9.16 12.52 2.91
N SER A 174 -8.57 11.52 2.26
CA SER A 174 -8.48 10.15 2.77
C SER A 174 -7.49 10.01 3.93
N PHE A 175 -6.34 10.69 3.85
CA PHE A 175 -5.39 10.73 4.97
C PHE A 175 -5.95 11.48 6.18
N GLU A 176 -6.63 12.62 5.96
CA GLU A 176 -7.31 13.34 7.04
C GLU A 176 -8.41 12.50 7.69
N LEU A 177 -9.20 11.77 6.88
CA LEU A 177 -10.19 10.84 7.41
C LEU A 177 -9.54 9.73 8.25
N LEU A 178 -8.43 9.16 7.77
CA LEU A 178 -7.70 8.14 8.53
C LEU A 178 -7.24 8.68 9.90
N LYS A 179 -6.70 9.90 9.96
CA LYS A 179 -6.29 10.54 11.21
C LYS A 179 -7.47 10.75 12.16
N ARG A 180 -8.63 11.17 11.67
CA ARG A 180 -9.85 11.31 12.49
C ARG A 180 -10.33 9.98 13.08
N TRP A 181 -10.06 8.86 12.41
CA TRP A 181 -10.39 7.53 12.94
C TRP A 181 -9.44 7.02 14.02
N ALA A 182 -8.35 7.75 14.33
CA ALA A 182 -7.48 7.43 15.45
C ALA A 182 -8.26 7.52 16.77
N ARG A 183 -7.96 6.60 17.68
CA ARG A 183 -8.57 6.55 19.01
C ARG A 183 -7.71 7.30 20.02
N GLY A 184 -8.30 7.59 21.18
CA GLY A 184 -7.58 8.21 22.31
C GLY A 184 -6.41 7.37 22.85
N ASP A 185 -6.32 6.08 22.50
CA ASP A 185 -5.18 5.21 22.81
C ASP A 185 -4.08 5.23 21.71
N GLY A 186 -4.20 6.12 20.73
CA GLY A 186 -3.25 6.28 19.62
C GLY A 186 -3.35 5.22 18.52
N GLY A 187 -4.30 4.30 18.61
CA GLY A 187 -4.47 3.23 17.63
C GLY A 187 -5.75 3.32 16.79
N TRP A 188 -5.94 2.31 15.95
CA TRP A 188 -7.11 2.17 15.10
C TRP A 188 -7.82 0.84 15.36
N VAL A 189 -9.13 0.83 15.19
CA VAL A 189 -9.94 -0.40 15.23
C VAL A 189 -11.05 -0.27 14.19
N HIS A 190 -11.37 -1.37 13.52
CA HIS A 190 -12.57 -1.46 12.70
C HIS A 190 -13.80 -1.44 13.59
N GLU A 191 -14.77 -0.56 13.33
CA GLU A 191 -15.93 -0.35 14.22
C GLU A 191 -16.78 -1.61 14.38
N GLY A 192 -16.94 -2.39 13.30
CA GLY A 192 -17.59 -3.70 13.39
C GLY A 192 -16.90 -4.73 14.29
N HIS A 193 -15.66 -4.51 14.72
CA HIS A 193 -15.04 -5.32 15.77
C HIS A 193 -15.41 -4.84 17.19
N ARG A 194 -15.94 -3.62 17.34
CA ARG A 194 -16.35 -3.07 18.64
C ARG A 194 -17.76 -3.52 19.04
N ASP A 195 -18.63 -3.75 18.07
CA ASP A 195 -20.00 -4.21 18.28
C ASP A 195 -20.21 -5.68 17.85
N GLY A 196 -19.14 -6.36 17.41
CA GLY A 196 -19.19 -7.76 16.98
C GLY A 196 -19.82 -7.99 15.61
N THR A 197 -20.29 -6.96 14.89
CA THR A 197 -20.90 -7.16 13.56
C THR A 197 -19.93 -7.68 12.49
N SER A 198 -18.63 -7.39 12.60
CA SER A 198 -17.58 -7.91 11.70
C SER A 198 -16.76 -9.06 12.29
N ALA A 199 -16.82 -9.25 13.61
CA ALA A 199 -16.18 -10.35 14.32
C ALA A 199 -17.07 -10.77 15.50
N PRO A 200 -18.17 -11.51 15.26
CA PRO A 200 -19.20 -11.77 16.29
C PRO A 200 -18.70 -12.58 17.48
N TYR A 201 -17.56 -13.24 17.33
CA TYR A 201 -16.87 -13.98 18.39
C TYR A 201 -15.81 -13.16 19.14
N LYS A 202 -15.62 -11.88 18.81
CA LYS A 202 -14.60 -11.03 19.43
C LYS A 202 -14.95 -9.54 19.39
N ILE A 203 -15.36 -9.02 20.54
CA ILE A 203 -15.49 -7.57 20.77
C ILE A 203 -14.13 -7.00 21.19
N TRP A 204 -13.69 -5.92 20.54
CA TRP A 204 -12.45 -5.23 20.84
C TRP A 204 -12.74 -3.92 21.57
N ASP A 205 -12.28 -3.80 22.80
CA ASP A 205 -12.34 -2.61 23.65
C ASP A 205 -11.17 -1.63 23.39
N ARG A 206 -10.05 -2.17 22.92
CA ARG A 206 -8.82 -1.46 22.55
C ARG A 206 -8.57 -1.44 21.05
N SER A 207 -7.61 -0.61 20.63
CA SER A 207 -7.11 -0.60 19.26
C SER A 207 -6.60 -1.96 18.79
N CYS A 208 -6.81 -2.24 17.51
CA CYS A 208 -6.41 -3.48 16.86
C CYS A 208 -4.98 -3.35 16.32
N PRO A 209 -3.99 -4.14 16.78
CA PRO A 209 -2.61 -4.01 16.33
C PRO A 209 -2.44 -4.08 14.81
N TRP A 210 -3.25 -4.90 14.14
CA TRP A 210 -3.28 -4.96 12.68
C TRP A 210 -3.77 -3.67 12.06
N SER A 211 -4.88 -3.11 12.54
CA SER A 211 -5.40 -1.85 12.00
C SER A 211 -4.45 -0.69 12.27
N THR A 212 -3.88 -0.64 13.47
CA THR A 212 -2.88 0.36 13.85
C THR A 212 -1.64 0.26 12.96
N TYR A 213 -1.05 -0.91 12.77
CA TYR A 213 0.12 -1.08 11.90
C TYR A 213 -0.10 -0.57 10.47
N PHE A 214 -1.24 -0.92 9.86
CA PHE A 214 -1.52 -0.46 8.50
C PHE A 214 -1.77 1.05 8.46
N ALA A 215 -2.49 1.61 9.44
CA ALA A 215 -2.77 3.03 9.51
C ALA A 215 -1.47 3.84 9.63
N THR A 216 -0.61 3.50 10.62
CA THR A 216 0.67 4.18 10.82
C THR A 216 1.60 4.00 9.63
N THR A 217 1.63 2.83 9.00
CA THR A 217 2.40 2.59 7.78
C THR A 217 1.94 3.52 6.64
N SER A 218 0.62 3.64 6.43
CA SER A 218 0.09 4.51 5.39
C SER A 218 0.41 5.99 5.64
N LEU A 219 0.34 6.44 6.91
CA LEU A 219 0.69 7.80 7.31
C LEU A 219 2.20 8.06 7.18
N PHE A 220 3.06 7.10 7.49
CA PHE A 220 4.50 7.22 7.23
C PHE A 220 4.79 7.41 5.74
N TYR A 221 4.15 6.61 4.87
CA TYR A 221 4.35 6.71 3.42
C TYR A 221 3.60 7.89 2.77
N SER A 222 2.68 8.57 3.46
CA SER A 222 2.10 9.83 2.96
C SER A 222 3.20 10.86 2.69
N GLY A 223 4.29 10.76 3.46
CA GLY A 223 5.42 11.68 3.41
C GLY A 223 5.07 13.05 3.97
N ASP A 224 3.96 13.21 4.68
CA ASP A 224 3.54 14.44 5.35
C ASP A 224 4.21 14.63 6.72
N PRO A 225 5.06 15.66 6.91
CA PRO A 225 5.58 16.00 8.23
C PRO A 225 4.48 16.20 9.27
N SER A 226 3.26 16.63 8.88
CA SER A 226 2.15 16.76 9.83
C SER A 226 1.68 15.41 10.39
N ASP A 227 2.02 14.31 9.72
CA ASP A 227 1.63 12.97 10.12
C ASP A 227 2.66 12.32 11.06
N GLU A 228 3.82 12.95 11.30
CA GLU A 228 4.90 12.43 12.15
C GLU A 228 4.44 12.04 13.56
N GLU A 229 3.55 12.84 14.16
CA GLU A 229 3.03 12.55 15.50
C GLU A 229 2.11 11.32 15.50
N ALA A 230 1.48 11.00 14.37
CA ALA A 230 0.51 9.91 14.26
C ALA A 230 1.14 8.52 14.08
N TYR A 231 2.45 8.42 13.80
CA TYR A 231 3.16 7.16 13.66
C TYR A 231 4.40 7.00 14.56
N ARG A 232 4.68 7.97 15.44
CA ARG A 232 5.68 7.86 16.51
C ARG A 232 5.16 7.01 17.67
#